data_AF-A0A2L0B7K0-F1
#
_entry.id   AF-A0A2L0B7K0-F1
#
_cell.length_a   1.000
_cell.length_b   1.000
_cell.length_c   1.000
_cell.angle_alpha   90.00
_cell.angle_beta   90.00
_cell.angle_gamma   90.00
#
_symmetry.space_group_name_H-M   'P 1'
#
loop_
_entity.id
_entity.type
_entity.pdbx_description
1 polymer ?
#
loop_
_entity_poly.entity_id
_entity_poly.type
_entity_poly.pdbx_seq_one_letter_code
_entity_poly.pdbx_strand_id
1 'polypeptide(L)'
;FSGYDCDSDPCQNGGFCKISDGGGYVCNCPSGTSGTNCELDVLNECDSNPCQHPDAMCQDKLGDYVCFCPAKHVGKNCEMYDHNAPAGIGQDISTALSGSRPDIKSFYAEVLEREKQSCLKKKCPMKRGNRICDEECNSYACDFDGNDCSLGINPWANCTAPTKCWAVFMDGVCNEECNTAECLFDGRDCQKSLQPCNPIYDAYCQQHYANGYCDYGCNNAEC
;
A
#
# COMPACT_ATOMS: atom_id res chain seq x y z
N PHE A 1 52.16 -21.49 6.85
CA PHE A 1 50.95 -21.24 6.05
C PHE A 1 49.76 -21.55 6.96
N SER A 2 49.24 -20.54 7.67
CA SER A 2 48.08 -20.72 8.55
C SER A 2 47.13 -19.57 8.30
N GLY A 3 45.89 -19.91 7.94
CA GLY A 3 44.76 -19.00 8.02
C GLY A 3 44.05 -18.77 6.69
N TYR A 4 43.16 -19.70 6.30
CA TYR A 4 42.06 -19.41 5.36
C TYR A 4 40.88 -20.42 5.41
N ASP A 5 40.65 -21.10 6.53
CA ASP A 5 39.57 -22.11 6.61
C ASP A 5 38.15 -21.51 6.43
N CYS A 6 37.96 -20.24 6.76
CA CYS A 6 36.70 -19.52 6.53
C CYS A 6 36.62 -18.79 5.17
N ASP A 7 37.70 -18.70 4.40
CA ASP A 7 37.71 -17.97 3.12
C ASP A 7 36.87 -18.65 2.03
N SER A 8 36.53 -19.92 2.24
CA SER A 8 35.64 -20.68 1.36
C SER A 8 34.16 -20.56 1.72
N ASP A 9 33.82 -19.72 2.72
CA ASP A 9 32.47 -19.55 3.28
C ASP A 9 31.75 -20.90 3.50
N PRO A 10 32.34 -21.83 4.30
CA PRO A 10 31.81 -23.19 4.44
C PRO A 10 30.46 -23.24 5.17
N CYS A 11 30.13 -22.21 5.96
CA CYS A 11 28.88 -22.13 6.72
C CYS A 11 27.73 -21.66 5.84
N GLN A 12 26.67 -22.45 5.77
CA GLN A 12 25.49 -22.20 4.94
C GLN A 12 24.41 -21.47 5.75
N ASN A 13 23.37 -21.00 5.06
CA ASN A 13 22.13 -20.47 5.64
C ASN A 13 22.33 -19.36 6.69
N GLY A 14 23.31 -18.48 6.44
CA GLY A 14 23.62 -17.37 7.36
C GLY A 14 24.44 -17.76 8.59
N GLY A 15 24.99 -18.97 8.63
CA GLY A 15 25.95 -19.40 9.65
C GLY A 15 27.21 -18.55 9.71
N PHE A 16 27.68 -18.22 10.90
CA PHE A 16 28.88 -17.40 11.09
C PHE A 16 30.13 -18.29 11.29
N CYS A 17 31.05 -18.22 10.32
CA CYS A 17 32.31 -18.96 10.36
C CYS A 17 33.30 -18.37 11.36
N LYS A 18 33.88 -19.23 12.21
CA LYS A 18 35.00 -18.89 13.10
C LYS A 18 36.14 -19.87 12.92
N ILE A 19 37.37 -19.37 12.93
CA ILE A 19 38.57 -20.22 12.98
C ILE A 19 38.65 -20.89 14.35
N SER A 20 38.93 -22.19 14.36
CA SER A 20 39.06 -22.99 15.58
C SER A 20 40.48 -22.90 16.16
N ASP A 21 40.60 -22.85 17.49
CA ASP A 21 41.88 -22.76 18.20
C ASP A 21 42.80 -23.97 17.97
N GLY A 22 42.25 -25.11 17.54
CA GLY A 22 42.98 -26.34 17.19
C GLY A 22 43.36 -26.48 15.71
N GLY A 23 43.07 -25.48 14.88
CA GLY A 23 43.12 -25.55 13.42
C GLY A 23 41.78 -26.01 12.82
N GLY A 24 41.42 -25.49 11.64
CA GLY A 24 40.11 -25.68 11.01
C GLY A 24 39.12 -24.55 11.30
N TYR A 25 37.84 -24.78 11.00
CA TYR A 25 36.74 -23.84 11.23
C TYR A 25 35.62 -24.45 12.08
N VAL A 26 34.77 -23.59 12.64
CA VAL A 26 33.50 -23.95 13.28
C VAL A 26 32.42 -22.97 12.81
N CYS A 27 31.25 -23.50 12.48
CA CYS A 27 30.09 -22.71 12.12
C CYS A 27 29.20 -22.46 13.33
N ASN A 28 28.89 -21.19 13.59
CA ASN A 28 27.83 -20.83 14.54
C ASN A 28 26.53 -20.73 13.76
N CYS A 29 25.67 -21.73 13.94
CA CYS A 29 24.43 -21.84 13.19
C CYS A 29 23.34 -20.93 13.76
N PRO A 30 22.58 -20.22 12.91
CA PRO A 30 21.41 -19.47 13.34
C PRO A 30 20.33 -20.42 13.88
N SER A 31 19.41 -19.84 14.65
CA SER A 31 18.26 -20.58 15.18
C SER A 31 17.49 -21.25 14.05
N GLY A 32 17.08 -22.50 14.27
CA GLY A 32 16.42 -23.31 13.24
C GLY A 32 17.38 -24.18 12.41
N THR A 33 18.70 -23.93 12.46
CA THR A 33 19.68 -24.74 11.71
C THR A 33 20.68 -25.49 12.59
N SER A 34 21.21 -26.60 12.08
CA SER A 34 22.24 -27.41 12.72
C SER A 34 23.13 -28.12 11.70
N GLY A 35 24.06 -28.96 12.15
CA GLY A 35 25.05 -29.63 11.30
C GLY A 35 26.43 -28.94 11.34
N THR A 36 27.40 -29.50 10.63
CA THR A 36 28.78 -28.96 10.64
C THR A 36 28.86 -27.63 9.90
N ASN A 37 28.04 -27.46 8.87
CA ASN A 37 27.96 -26.31 8.00
C ASN A 37 26.59 -25.61 8.08
N CYS A 38 25.78 -25.89 9.11
CA CYS A 38 24.41 -25.36 9.25
C CYS A 38 23.45 -25.82 8.14
N GLU A 39 23.67 -27.03 7.62
CA GLU A 39 22.95 -27.64 6.51
C GLU A 39 21.66 -28.39 6.91
N LEU A 40 21.44 -28.62 8.20
CA LEU A 40 20.31 -29.37 8.72
C LEU A 40 19.24 -28.43 9.26
N ASP A 41 17.99 -28.72 8.90
CA ASP A 41 16.82 -28.04 9.43
C ASP A 41 16.35 -28.72 10.72
N VAL A 42 16.18 -27.95 11.78
CA VAL A 42 15.80 -28.48 13.10
C VAL A 42 14.57 -27.82 13.69
N LEU A 43 14.00 -26.82 13.01
CA LEU A 43 12.78 -26.12 13.40
C LEU A 43 11.89 -25.97 12.18
N ASN A 44 10.58 -26.18 12.35
CA ASN A 44 9.60 -25.79 11.33
C ASN A 44 8.99 -24.46 11.76
N GLU A 45 9.39 -23.35 11.13
CA GLU A 45 8.93 -22.03 11.52
C GLU A 45 7.42 -21.83 11.26
N CYS A 46 6.83 -22.60 10.34
CA CYS A 46 5.40 -22.55 10.05
C CYS A 46 4.50 -23.03 11.19
N ASP A 47 5.02 -23.83 12.14
CA ASP A 47 4.23 -24.32 13.29
C ASP A 47 3.73 -23.18 14.19
N SER A 48 4.37 -22.01 14.12
CA SER A 48 3.98 -20.80 14.85
C SER A 48 2.84 -20.00 14.18
N ASN A 49 2.37 -20.43 13.00
CA ASN A 49 1.45 -19.70 12.13
C ASN A 49 1.87 -18.23 11.88
N PRO A 50 3.05 -17.99 11.30
CA PRO A 50 3.59 -16.65 11.17
C PRO A 50 2.87 -15.78 10.11
N CYS A 51 2.22 -16.40 9.12
CA CYS A 51 1.49 -15.68 8.07
C CYS A 51 0.15 -15.15 8.61
N GLN A 52 -0.10 -13.84 8.52
CA GLN A 52 -1.22 -13.19 9.23
C GLN A 52 -2.61 -13.46 8.66
N HIS A 53 -2.69 -13.90 7.40
CA HIS A 53 -3.96 -14.08 6.70
C HIS A 53 -4.35 -15.55 6.65
N PRO A 54 -5.64 -15.88 6.82
CA PRO A 54 -6.12 -17.27 6.78
C PRO A 54 -5.92 -17.93 5.41
N ASP A 55 -5.92 -17.13 4.35
CA ASP A 55 -5.71 -17.58 2.98
C ASP A 55 -4.22 -17.59 2.59
N ALA A 56 -3.32 -17.19 3.49
CA ALA A 56 -1.88 -17.23 3.24
C ALA A 56 -1.33 -18.62 3.55
N MET A 57 -0.59 -19.21 2.61
CA MET A 57 0.05 -20.50 2.82
C MET A 57 1.46 -20.31 3.38
N CYS A 58 1.81 -21.00 4.47
CA CYS A 58 3.18 -21.04 4.96
C CYS A 58 3.92 -22.24 4.37
N GLN A 59 5.13 -22.02 3.87
CA GLN A 59 6.05 -23.06 3.46
C GLN A 59 7.35 -22.97 4.25
N ASP A 60 7.65 -24.04 4.97
CA ASP A 60 8.87 -24.22 5.73
C ASP A 60 10.11 -24.27 4.83
N LYS A 61 11.21 -23.68 5.30
CA LYS A 61 12.51 -23.64 4.63
C LYS A 61 13.60 -23.84 5.67
N LEU A 62 14.78 -24.21 5.18
CA LEU A 62 15.95 -24.43 6.02
C LEU A 62 16.32 -23.19 6.83
N GLY A 63 15.94 -23.16 8.11
CA GLY A 63 16.16 -22.03 9.03
C GLY A 63 15.36 -20.77 8.73
N ASP A 64 14.30 -20.85 7.92
CA ASP A 64 13.38 -19.73 7.63
C ASP A 64 12.03 -20.25 7.10
N TYR A 65 11.11 -19.36 6.78
CA TYR A 65 9.85 -19.72 6.12
C TYR A 65 9.48 -18.72 5.05
N VAL A 66 8.56 -19.15 4.19
CA VAL A 66 7.98 -18.32 3.15
C VAL A 66 6.46 -18.33 3.30
N CYS A 67 5.86 -17.16 3.42
CA CYS A 67 4.42 -16.99 3.27
C CYS A 67 4.07 -16.76 1.80
N PHE A 68 2.99 -17.38 1.31
CA PHE A 68 2.37 -17.04 0.04
C PHE A 68 1.19 -16.13 0.33
N CYS A 69 1.36 -14.85 0.04
CA CYS A 69 0.39 -13.82 0.33
C CYS A 69 -0.75 -13.81 -0.69
N PRO A 70 -2.00 -13.64 -0.22
CA PRO A 70 -3.13 -13.39 -1.11
C PRO A 70 -2.95 -12.06 -1.86
N ALA A 71 -3.72 -11.87 -2.92
CA ALA A 71 -3.72 -10.61 -3.65
C ALA A 71 -4.02 -9.45 -2.68
N LYS A 72 -3.40 -8.31 -2.95
CA LYS A 72 -3.44 -7.09 -2.13
C LYS A 72 -2.65 -7.12 -0.82
N HIS A 73 -1.95 -8.22 -0.52
CA HIS A 73 -1.15 -8.37 0.69
C HIS A 73 0.31 -8.69 0.36
N VAL A 74 1.24 -8.03 1.05
CA VAL A 74 2.69 -8.10 0.87
C VAL A 74 3.41 -8.08 2.23
N GLY A 75 4.74 -8.25 2.24
CA GLY A 75 5.54 -8.39 3.46
C GLY A 75 5.89 -9.85 3.75
N LYS A 76 6.87 -10.10 4.64
CA LYS A 76 7.37 -11.46 4.94
C LYS A 76 6.24 -12.35 5.44
N ASN A 77 5.32 -11.77 6.20
CA ASN A 77 4.21 -12.44 6.88
C ASN A 77 2.85 -12.00 6.31
N CYS A 78 2.85 -11.34 5.15
CA CYS A 78 1.66 -10.75 4.52
C CYS A 78 0.99 -9.64 5.33
N GLU A 79 1.74 -8.96 6.18
CA GLU A 79 1.27 -7.95 7.14
C GLU A 79 1.00 -6.56 6.53
N MET A 80 1.41 -6.33 5.28
CA MET A 80 1.24 -5.05 4.58
C MET A 80 0.19 -5.15 3.49
N TYR A 81 -0.60 -4.09 3.33
CA TYR A 81 -1.63 -3.99 2.29
C TYR A 81 -1.15 -3.11 1.11
N ASP A 82 -1.33 -3.59 -0.11
CA ASP A 82 -1.08 -2.86 -1.37
C ASP A 82 -2.13 -3.27 -2.40
N HIS A 83 -3.09 -2.39 -2.71
CA HIS A 83 -4.21 -2.68 -3.60
C HIS A 83 -3.82 -3.24 -4.98
N ASN A 84 -2.64 -2.89 -5.48
CA ASN A 84 -2.16 -3.30 -6.80
C ASN A 84 -1.28 -4.55 -6.75
N ALA A 85 -1.00 -5.09 -5.56
CA ALA A 85 -0.14 -6.25 -5.42
C ALA A 85 -0.84 -7.53 -5.87
N PRO A 86 -0.25 -8.29 -6.81
CA PRO A 86 -0.73 -9.63 -7.14
C PRO A 86 -0.47 -10.59 -5.96
N ALA A 87 -1.21 -11.70 -5.91
CA ALA A 87 -0.88 -12.80 -5.02
C ALA A 87 0.54 -13.31 -5.32
N GLY A 88 1.31 -13.65 -4.29
CA GLY A 88 2.72 -13.97 -4.50
C GLY A 88 3.47 -14.36 -3.24
N ILE A 89 4.79 -14.48 -3.36
CA ILE A 89 5.67 -14.81 -2.25
C ILE A 89 5.86 -13.57 -1.37
N GLY A 90 5.57 -13.71 -0.08
CA GLY A 90 5.89 -12.75 0.97
C GLY A 90 7.40 -12.61 1.07
N GLN A 91 7.89 -11.40 0.87
CA GLN A 91 9.31 -11.09 0.92
C GLN A 91 9.61 -10.20 2.10
N ASP A 92 10.72 -10.48 2.76
CA ASP A 92 11.28 -9.58 3.75
C ASP A 92 11.81 -8.34 3.03
N ILE A 93 11.07 -7.24 3.17
CA ILE A 93 11.40 -5.95 2.57
C ILE A 93 12.75 -5.46 3.11
N SER A 94 13.22 -5.96 4.26
CA SER A 94 14.57 -5.67 4.80
C SER A 94 15.72 -6.30 3.99
N THR A 95 15.50 -7.45 3.34
CA THR A 95 16.54 -8.15 2.56
C THR A 95 16.55 -7.73 1.09
N ALA A 96 15.39 -7.35 0.54
CA ALA A 96 15.31 -6.69 -0.77
C ALA A 96 15.95 -5.28 -0.79
N LEU A 97 16.24 -4.71 0.38
CA LEU A 97 16.90 -3.41 0.58
C LEU A 97 18.44 -3.46 0.44
N SER A 98 19.08 -4.63 0.33
CA SER A 98 20.53 -4.70 0.07
C SER A 98 20.90 -4.43 -1.40
N GLY A 99 19.90 -4.28 -2.26
CA GLY A 99 20.03 -3.94 -3.68
C GLY A 99 19.11 -2.79 -4.07
N SER A 100 19.36 -1.59 -3.56
CA SER A 100 18.92 -0.32 -4.17
C SER A 100 17.41 -0.10 -4.37
N ARG A 101 16.63 0.08 -3.29
CA ARG A 101 15.41 0.92 -3.34
C ARG A 101 14.98 1.32 -1.92
N PRO A 102 14.81 2.61 -1.57
CA PRO A 102 14.54 3.00 -0.19
C PRO A 102 13.17 2.49 0.29
N ASP A 103 13.12 2.16 1.59
CA ASP A 103 11.95 1.74 2.36
C ASP A 103 10.69 2.52 1.94
N ILE A 104 9.64 1.84 1.50
CA ILE A 104 8.42 2.47 0.95
C ILE A 104 7.76 3.39 2.00
N LYS A 105 7.82 3.05 3.29
CA LYS A 105 7.32 3.93 4.37
C LYS A 105 8.21 5.16 4.54
N SER A 106 9.54 5.01 4.45
CA SER A 106 10.46 6.15 4.47
C SER A 106 10.31 7.00 3.21
N PHE A 107 10.10 6.40 2.04
CA PHE A 107 9.91 7.09 0.78
C PHE A 107 8.62 7.91 0.80
N TYR A 108 7.49 7.35 1.24
CA TYR A 108 6.25 8.13 1.36
C TYR A 108 6.35 9.22 2.42
N ALA A 109 7.02 8.97 3.55
CA ALA A 109 7.28 10.00 4.54
C ALA A 109 8.18 11.11 3.96
N GLU A 110 9.25 10.76 3.25
CA GLU A 110 10.16 11.69 2.59
C GLU A 110 9.49 12.46 1.43
N VAL A 111 8.57 11.83 0.71
CA VAL A 111 7.76 12.48 -0.33
C VAL A 111 6.79 13.47 0.31
N LEU A 112 6.08 13.07 1.37
CA LEU A 112 5.17 13.93 2.10
C LEU A 112 5.89 15.13 2.74
N GLU A 113 7.08 14.93 3.33
CA GLU A 113 7.88 16.02 3.90
C GLU A 113 8.39 16.97 2.81
N ARG A 114 8.74 16.47 1.62
CA ARG A 114 9.08 17.34 0.47
C ARG A 114 7.90 18.16 0.00
N GLU A 115 6.70 17.57 -0.04
CA GLU A 115 5.47 18.28 -0.39
C GLU A 115 5.12 19.35 0.64
N LYS A 116 5.25 19.06 1.94
CA LYS A 116 5.11 20.06 3.02
C LYS A 116 6.10 21.21 2.85
N GLN A 117 7.36 20.93 2.49
CA GLN A 117 8.33 21.99 2.16
C GLN A 117 7.92 22.81 0.93
N SER A 118 7.28 22.18 -0.06
CA SER A 118 6.71 22.87 -1.22
C SER A 118 5.60 23.84 -0.81
N CYS A 119 4.71 23.43 0.11
CA CYS A 119 3.68 24.31 0.69
C CYS A 119 4.30 25.55 1.35
N LEU A 120 5.40 25.38 2.11
CA LEU A 120 6.11 26.49 2.74
C LEU A 120 6.73 27.45 1.70
N LYS A 121 7.33 26.91 0.63
CA LYS A 121 7.90 27.73 -0.47
C LYS A 121 6.82 28.54 -1.19
N LYS A 122 5.65 27.95 -1.41
CA LYS A 122 4.48 28.60 -2.03
C LYS A 122 3.75 29.57 -1.11
N LYS A 123 4.19 29.70 0.15
CA LYS A 123 3.55 30.54 1.18
C LYS A 123 2.10 30.14 1.47
N CYS A 124 1.74 28.87 1.27
CA CYS A 124 0.41 28.33 1.62
C CYS A 124 -0.02 28.60 3.07
N PRO A 125 0.87 28.62 4.09
CA PRO A 125 0.45 28.98 5.45
C PRO A 125 -0.11 30.39 5.64
N MET A 126 0.19 31.32 4.72
CA MET A 126 -0.36 32.69 4.73
C MET A 126 -1.64 32.83 3.91
N LYS A 127 -1.92 31.83 3.06
CA LYS A 127 -3.07 31.77 2.16
C LYS A 127 -4.22 30.98 2.78
N ARG A 128 -3.92 29.90 3.49
CA ARG A 128 -4.90 29.03 4.13
C ARG A 128 -5.92 29.75 5.01
N GLY A 129 -7.19 29.33 4.93
CA GLY A 129 -8.32 29.84 5.73
C GLY A 129 -8.80 31.24 5.33
N ASN A 130 -8.48 31.74 4.14
CA ASN A 130 -8.89 33.03 3.60
C ASN A 130 -10.19 32.96 2.77
N ARG A 131 -10.79 31.77 2.61
CA ARG A 131 -11.99 31.46 1.79
C ARG A 131 -11.82 31.64 0.28
N ILE A 132 -10.58 31.69 -0.19
CA ILE A 132 -10.19 31.73 -1.59
C ILE A 132 -9.42 30.44 -1.82
N CYS A 133 -9.88 29.59 -2.73
CA CYS A 133 -9.14 28.38 -3.06
C CYS A 133 -7.90 28.74 -3.89
N ASP A 134 -6.72 28.73 -3.27
CA ASP A 134 -5.44 28.80 -3.96
C ASP A 134 -5.07 27.38 -4.48
N GLU A 135 -5.33 27.12 -5.76
CA GLU A 135 -5.11 25.80 -6.39
C GLU A 135 -3.68 25.25 -6.18
N GLU A 136 -2.66 26.12 -6.12
CA GLU A 136 -1.30 25.66 -5.83
C GLU A 136 -1.10 25.09 -4.41
N CYS A 137 -2.03 25.35 -3.50
CA CYS A 137 -2.10 24.90 -2.11
C CYS A 137 -3.19 23.82 -1.90
N ASN A 138 -3.92 23.45 -2.97
CA ASN A 138 -4.93 22.40 -2.96
C ASN A 138 -4.31 21.00 -2.98
N SER A 139 -3.60 20.65 -1.91
CA SER A 139 -3.02 19.32 -1.74
C SER A 139 -3.18 18.85 -0.30
N TYR A 140 -3.20 17.54 -0.10
CA TYR A 140 -3.25 16.94 1.24
C TYR A 140 -2.12 17.45 2.15
N ALA A 141 -0.90 17.59 1.61
CA ALA A 141 0.25 18.09 2.37
C ALA A 141 0.11 19.56 2.83
N CYS A 142 -0.75 20.33 2.18
CA CYS A 142 -1.05 21.73 2.54
C CYS A 142 -2.44 21.87 3.19
N ASP A 143 -3.04 20.78 3.69
CA ASP A 143 -4.39 20.75 4.28
C ASP A 143 -5.48 21.33 3.35
N PHE A 144 -5.37 21.11 2.04
CA PHE A 144 -6.32 21.64 1.03
C PHE A 144 -6.54 23.15 1.16
N ASP A 145 -5.45 23.88 1.35
CA ASP A 145 -5.44 25.33 1.60
C ASP A 145 -6.22 25.73 2.87
N GLY A 146 -6.03 24.97 3.96
CA GLY A 146 -6.80 25.14 5.19
C GLY A 146 -8.29 24.85 5.00
N ASN A 147 -8.58 23.93 4.09
CA ASN A 147 -9.89 23.56 3.59
C ASN A 147 -10.60 24.62 2.73
N ASP A 148 -9.96 25.71 2.32
CA ASP A 148 -10.60 26.69 1.42
C ASP A 148 -11.01 26.08 0.07
N CYS A 149 -10.24 25.09 -0.40
CA CYS A 149 -10.55 24.32 -1.62
C CYS A 149 -11.52 23.14 -1.39
N SER A 150 -11.86 22.84 -0.13
CA SER A 150 -12.77 21.75 0.25
C SER A 150 -13.98 22.27 1.04
N LEU A 151 -14.39 23.53 0.77
CA LEU A 151 -15.55 24.19 1.40
C LEU A 151 -15.46 24.28 2.94
N GLY A 152 -14.26 24.26 3.50
CA GLY A 152 -14.01 24.34 4.95
C GLY A 152 -14.07 23.00 5.68
N ILE A 153 -14.16 21.87 4.96
CA ILE A 153 -14.39 20.53 5.54
C ILE A 153 -13.29 19.58 5.03
N ASN A 154 -12.81 18.65 5.86
CA ASN A 154 -12.04 17.50 5.39
C ASN A 154 -13.05 16.39 4.98
N PRO A 155 -13.23 16.12 3.67
CA PRO A 155 -14.28 15.19 3.21
C PRO A 155 -14.05 13.73 3.64
N TRP A 156 -12.81 13.35 3.98
CA TRP A 156 -12.42 12.00 4.40
C TRP A 156 -12.17 11.87 5.90
N ALA A 157 -12.57 12.85 6.72
CA ALA A 157 -12.32 12.84 8.16
C ALA A 157 -12.88 11.58 8.88
N ASN A 158 -13.97 11.02 8.35
CA ASN A 158 -14.63 9.83 8.91
C ASN A 158 -14.31 8.54 8.13
N CYS A 159 -13.48 8.62 7.09
CA CYS A 159 -13.13 7.45 6.27
C CYS A 159 -12.16 6.55 7.05
N THR A 160 -12.55 5.30 7.28
CA THR A 160 -11.76 4.29 8.03
C THR A 160 -11.17 3.20 7.15
N ALA A 161 -11.25 3.37 5.83
CA ALA A 161 -10.69 2.43 4.88
C ALA A 161 -9.18 2.21 5.13
N PRO A 162 -8.69 0.97 4.92
CA PRO A 162 -7.28 0.65 5.10
C PRO A 162 -6.38 1.32 4.03
N THR A 163 -6.96 1.71 2.90
CA THR A 163 -6.30 2.49 1.85
C THR A 163 -6.64 3.98 1.93
N LYS A 164 -5.80 4.81 1.32
CA LYS A 164 -5.97 6.28 1.27
C LYS A 164 -6.98 6.67 0.20
N CYS A 165 -8.27 6.67 0.54
CA CYS A 165 -9.35 6.88 -0.45
C CYS A 165 -9.30 8.21 -1.20
N TRP A 166 -8.69 9.27 -0.65
CA TRP A 166 -8.52 10.53 -1.39
C TRP A 166 -7.56 10.43 -2.59
N ALA A 167 -6.68 9.41 -2.64
CA ALA A 167 -5.72 9.22 -3.72
C ALA A 167 -6.30 8.46 -4.93
N VAL A 168 -7.40 7.75 -4.71
CA VAL A 168 -8.10 6.93 -5.71
C VAL A 168 -9.53 7.42 -5.98
N PHE A 169 -9.95 8.49 -5.32
CA PHE A 169 -11.28 9.09 -5.48
C PHE A 169 -11.50 9.57 -6.93
N MET A 170 -12.52 9.04 -7.60
CA MET A 170 -12.93 9.42 -8.95
C MET A 170 -11.82 9.18 -10.00
N ASP A 171 -11.02 8.13 -9.81
CA ASP A 171 -9.96 7.73 -10.73
C ASP A 171 -10.43 6.78 -11.85
N GLY A 172 -11.70 6.33 -11.78
CA GLY A 172 -12.34 5.44 -12.74
C GLY A 172 -12.15 3.95 -12.45
N VAL A 173 -11.43 3.58 -11.38
CA VAL A 173 -11.26 2.20 -10.91
C VAL A 173 -12.11 2.00 -9.67
N CYS A 174 -12.98 1.00 -9.68
CA CYS A 174 -13.76 0.70 -8.48
C CYS A 174 -12.89 0.09 -7.36
N ASN A 175 -12.65 0.88 -6.31
CA ASN A 175 -12.07 0.45 -5.04
C ASN A 175 -13.19 0.22 -4.01
N GLU A 176 -13.69 -1.01 -3.93
CA GLU A 176 -14.79 -1.41 -3.02
C GLU A 176 -14.59 -1.01 -1.55
N GLU A 177 -13.34 -0.93 -1.08
CA GLU A 177 -13.01 -0.53 0.29
C GLU A 177 -13.23 0.98 0.55
N CYS A 178 -13.17 1.80 -0.51
CA CYS A 178 -13.50 3.23 -0.51
C CYS A 178 -14.96 3.48 -0.88
N ASN A 179 -15.71 2.45 -1.27
CA ASN A 179 -17.12 2.52 -1.67
C ASN A 179 -18.08 2.54 -0.46
N THR A 180 -17.76 3.37 0.53
CA THR A 180 -18.59 3.59 1.73
C THR A 180 -19.03 5.04 1.79
N ALA A 181 -20.11 5.33 2.52
CA ALA A 181 -20.62 6.71 2.62
C ALA A 181 -19.58 7.65 3.26
N GLU A 182 -18.82 7.14 4.23
CA GLU A 182 -17.78 7.85 4.96
C GLU A 182 -16.53 8.14 4.11
N CYS A 183 -16.30 7.33 3.07
CA CYS A 183 -15.23 7.51 2.09
C CYS A 183 -15.74 8.05 0.74
N LEU A 184 -16.96 8.60 0.72
CA LEU A 184 -17.59 9.28 -0.42
C LEU A 184 -17.85 8.38 -1.64
N PHE A 185 -18.17 7.10 -1.39
CA PHE A 185 -18.50 6.11 -2.41
C PHE A 185 -17.45 6.00 -3.52
N ASP A 186 -16.17 6.17 -3.17
CA ASP A 186 -15.06 6.12 -4.11
C ASP A 186 -15.26 7.04 -5.33
N GLY A 187 -15.79 8.25 -5.12
CA GLY A 187 -16.07 9.17 -6.21
C GLY A 187 -17.12 8.68 -7.22
N ARG A 188 -17.87 7.62 -6.87
CA ARG A 188 -18.79 6.84 -7.71
C ARG A 188 -18.12 5.97 -8.76
N ASP A 189 -16.83 5.66 -8.63
CA ASP A 189 -16.14 4.73 -9.55
C ASP A 189 -16.70 3.30 -9.50
N CYS A 190 -17.23 2.90 -8.34
CA CYS A 190 -17.94 1.63 -8.16
C CYS A 190 -19.40 1.66 -8.60
N GLN A 191 -19.97 2.85 -8.80
CA GLN A 191 -21.30 2.93 -9.37
C GLN A 191 -21.20 2.51 -10.83
N LYS A 192 -22.00 1.52 -11.24
CA LYS A 192 -22.13 1.20 -12.67
C LYS A 192 -22.45 2.51 -13.39
N SER A 193 -21.50 3.00 -14.18
CA SER A 193 -21.66 4.21 -14.98
C SER A 193 -22.93 4.01 -15.80
N LEU A 194 -24.00 4.70 -15.41
CA LEU A 194 -25.20 4.76 -16.21
C LEU A 194 -24.75 5.32 -17.54
N GLN A 195 -25.15 4.67 -18.64
CA GLN A 195 -24.84 5.22 -19.96
C GLN A 195 -25.36 6.65 -19.99
N PRO A 196 -24.67 7.60 -20.65
CA PRO A 196 -25.18 8.95 -20.76
C PRO A 196 -26.61 8.92 -21.32
N CYS A 197 -27.47 9.83 -20.85
CA CYS A 197 -28.82 10.00 -21.37
C CYS A 197 -28.79 10.02 -22.90
N ASN A 198 -29.73 9.33 -23.54
CA ASN A 198 -29.72 9.17 -25.00
C ASN A 198 -29.55 10.55 -25.68
N PRO A 199 -28.50 10.77 -26.50
CA PRO A 199 -28.19 12.09 -27.05
C PRO A 199 -29.32 12.74 -27.85
N ILE A 200 -30.24 11.92 -28.40
CA ILE A 200 -31.42 12.41 -29.13
C ILE A 200 -32.46 13.00 -28.16
N TYR A 201 -32.58 12.40 -26.98
CA TYR A 201 -33.55 12.79 -25.95
C TYR A 201 -32.96 13.72 -24.88
N ASP A 202 -31.63 13.82 -24.75
CA ASP A 202 -30.94 14.62 -23.74
C ASP A 202 -31.39 16.10 -23.77
N ALA A 203 -31.44 16.71 -24.95
CA ALA A 203 -31.91 18.08 -25.10
C ALA A 203 -33.40 18.26 -24.73
N TYR A 204 -34.25 17.26 -25.01
CA TYR A 204 -35.66 17.27 -24.62
C TYR A 204 -35.79 17.15 -23.09
N CYS A 205 -35.08 16.20 -22.48
CA CYS A 205 -35.11 15.96 -21.05
C CYS A 205 -34.58 17.14 -20.25
N GLN A 206 -33.53 17.83 -20.71
CA GLN A 206 -33.02 19.04 -20.06
C GLN A 206 -34.05 20.18 -20.04
N GLN A 207 -34.82 20.38 -21.12
CA GLN A 207 -35.85 21.42 -21.17
C GLN A 207 -37.10 21.09 -20.35
N HIS A 208 -37.34 19.80 -20.13
CA HIS A 208 -38.49 19.28 -19.41
C HIS A 208 -38.17 18.87 -17.96
N TYR A 209 -36.92 19.02 -17.52
CA TYR A 209 -36.49 18.65 -16.18
C TYR A 209 -37.15 19.53 -15.11
N ALA A 210 -37.79 18.89 -14.13
CA ALA A 210 -38.43 19.54 -12.98
C ALA A 210 -39.45 20.64 -13.35
N ASN A 211 -40.09 20.55 -14.52
CA ASN A 211 -41.08 21.53 -15.00
C ASN A 211 -42.50 21.31 -14.44
N GLY A 212 -42.70 20.29 -13.60
CA GLY A 212 -43.99 19.92 -13.01
C GLY A 212 -44.87 18.98 -13.84
N TYR A 213 -44.38 18.50 -14.99
CA TYR A 213 -45.04 17.51 -15.84
C TYR A 213 -44.24 16.20 -15.88
N CYS A 214 -44.94 15.08 -16.07
CA CYS A 214 -44.30 13.75 -16.13
C CYS A 214 -43.96 13.40 -17.57
N ASP A 215 -42.66 13.34 -17.87
CA ASP A 215 -42.12 12.92 -19.16
C ASP A 215 -41.51 11.52 -19.04
N TYR A 216 -42.26 10.48 -19.45
CA TYR A 216 -41.85 9.08 -19.29
C TYR A 216 -40.53 8.73 -19.99
N GLY A 217 -40.21 9.40 -21.10
CA GLY A 217 -38.95 9.20 -21.83
C GLY A 217 -37.71 9.70 -21.07
N CYS A 218 -37.91 10.53 -20.05
CA CYS A 218 -36.87 11.13 -19.21
C CYS A 218 -36.92 10.63 -17.76
N ASN A 219 -37.63 9.53 -17.49
CA ASN A 219 -37.81 9.00 -16.14
C ASN A 219 -37.03 7.69 -15.99
N ASN A 220 -35.70 7.74 -16.03
CA ASN A 220 -34.90 6.52 -16.12
C ASN A 220 -33.49 6.55 -15.51
N ALA A 221 -33.13 7.26 -14.46
CA ALA A 221 -31.80 7.17 -13.83
C ALA A 221 -30.62 7.71 -14.67
N GLU A 222 -30.45 7.36 -15.95
CA GLU A 222 -29.53 8.07 -16.85
C GLU A 222 -30.06 9.44 -17.31
N CYS A 223 -31.39 9.56 -17.39
CA CYS A 223 -32.21 10.75 -17.57
C CYS A 223 -33.21 10.83 -16.38
#